data_AF-A0A1Q8VCS6-F1
#
_entry.id   AF-A0A1Q8VCS6-F1
#
_cell.length_a   1.000
_cell.length_b   1.000
_cell.length_c   1.000
_cell.angle_alpha   90.00
_cell.angle_beta   90.00
_cell.angle_gamma   90.00
#
_symmetry.space_group_name_H-M   'P 1'
#
loop_
_entity.id
_entity.type
_entity.pdbx_description
1 polymer ?
#
loop_
_entity_poly.entity_id
_entity_poly.type
_entity_poly.pdbx_seq_one_letter_code
_entity_poly.pdbx_strand_id
1 'polypeptide(L)'
;MPDEQTTPEHRGDAGSDEAPAVDSSSRASASWRARLSGRSAGWWASRVMLVVLVVIISGFFYLIDINLHPDSGPEGFRVRRVASTASKHLSNNPDVISAKTTEASASAGATDARLDVHLKDNTSAEAAANLLASTRQKTLQQEPDYSGEFIISVSWNAKGSSIDVDVYCQRDPEAIRTDVKRALTPVGEAKTFTGNIDGYQGPTIDYGEVTTTPTTLTQPSVKRSSKTFTMNGWKVTSTSNEEGQFPTTVPFEQVITAAKQASPTDTIDLDGTTLSVTGLATDKRKGLTPEAAAPVIHAVNNCQAAGLTRLQLNDEARKAPSSDDPWLTFTCNNGTWTPHHGGSTGKDEATILNKAAEL
;
A
#
# COMPACT_ATOMS: atom_id res chain seq x y z
N MET A 1 35.75 51.10 -21.08
CA MET A 1 36.12 52.12 -22.09
C MET A 1 37.34 51.61 -22.84
N PRO A 2 37.47 51.81 -24.15
CA PRO A 2 36.74 52.77 -25.01
C PRO A 2 36.05 52.09 -26.22
N ASP A 3 35.28 52.72 -27.10
CA ASP A 3 34.48 53.97 -27.10
C ASP A 3 33.56 53.92 -28.33
N GLU A 4 32.47 54.68 -28.24
CA GLU A 4 31.64 55.20 -29.32
C GLU A 4 32.46 55.81 -30.48
N GLN A 5 31.90 55.85 -31.70
CA GLN A 5 31.54 57.14 -32.31
C GLN A 5 30.71 57.04 -33.60
N THR A 6 29.82 58.01 -33.68
CA THR A 6 28.79 58.35 -34.66
C THR A 6 29.31 59.29 -35.76
N THR A 7 28.70 59.18 -36.95
CA THR A 7 28.32 60.18 -38.00
C THR A 7 29.22 61.39 -38.36
N PRO A 8 29.20 61.84 -39.64
CA PRO A 8 28.37 63.02 -40.06
C PRO A 8 27.68 62.85 -41.45
N GLU A 9 26.44 63.31 -41.70
CA GLU A 9 26.00 64.64 -42.22
C GLU A 9 26.86 65.22 -43.38
N HIS A 10 26.40 65.90 -44.44
CA HIS A 10 25.11 66.31 -45.03
C HIS A 10 25.42 67.05 -46.38
N ARG A 11 24.41 67.14 -47.29
CA ARG A 11 24.16 68.16 -48.34
C ARG A 11 24.91 68.16 -49.70
N GLY A 12 24.13 68.36 -50.78
CA GLY A 12 24.58 68.94 -52.05
C GLY A 12 23.63 68.67 -53.22
N ASP A 13 23.16 69.73 -53.86
CA ASP A 13 21.99 69.88 -54.75
C ASP A 13 22.34 69.86 -56.27
N ALA A 14 21.32 70.00 -57.13
CA ALA A 14 21.28 70.23 -58.59
C ALA A 14 21.11 68.99 -59.49
N GLY A 15 20.19 68.92 -60.46
CA GLY A 15 19.20 69.88 -60.97
C GLY A 15 18.54 69.31 -62.25
N SER A 16 17.62 70.11 -62.81
CA SER A 16 17.07 70.10 -64.18
C SER A 16 15.58 69.79 -64.33
N ASP A 17 14.92 70.90 -64.70
CA ASP A 17 13.57 71.16 -65.16
C ASP A 17 13.12 70.31 -66.36
N GLU A 18 11.83 69.99 -66.45
CA GLU A 18 10.96 70.53 -67.52
C GLU A 18 9.49 70.14 -67.26
N ALA A 19 8.63 71.15 -67.23
CA ALA A 19 7.20 71.03 -67.44
C ALA A 19 6.84 71.77 -68.73
N PRO A 20 5.69 71.45 -69.34
CA PRO A 20 4.76 72.54 -69.56
C PRO A 20 3.33 72.26 -69.08
N ALA A 21 2.63 73.37 -68.92
CA ALA A 21 1.42 73.58 -68.15
C ALA A 21 0.11 73.46 -68.96
N VAL A 22 -1.00 73.45 -68.19
CA VAL A 22 -2.39 73.93 -68.43
C VAL A 22 -3.24 73.24 -69.52
N ASP A 23 -4.55 73.00 -69.38
CA ASP A 23 -5.58 73.79 -68.69
C ASP A 23 -6.92 73.04 -68.36
N SER A 24 -7.51 73.43 -67.23
CA SER A 24 -8.94 73.71 -66.92
C SER A 24 -10.15 72.72 -66.98
N SER A 25 -10.84 72.68 -65.82
CA SER A 25 -12.30 72.60 -65.56
C SER A 25 -12.99 71.20 -65.60
N SER A 26 -14.03 70.84 -64.84
CA SER A 26 -14.71 71.32 -63.63
C SER A 26 -15.74 70.22 -63.22
N ARG A 27 -16.12 70.17 -61.93
CA ARG A 27 -17.28 69.43 -61.37
C ARG A 27 -17.29 67.89 -61.47
N ALA A 28 -16.73 67.22 -60.46
CA ALA A 28 -17.20 65.89 -60.05
C ALA A 28 -18.05 66.04 -58.78
N SER A 29 -19.35 66.22 -59.00
CA SER A 29 -20.39 66.19 -57.98
C SER A 29 -20.38 64.85 -57.23
N ALA A 30 -20.37 64.97 -55.91
CA ALA A 30 -20.60 63.92 -54.94
C ALA A 30 -21.75 62.99 -55.34
N SER A 31 -21.43 61.72 -55.58
CA SER A 31 -22.24 60.58 -55.16
C SER A 31 -21.38 59.34 -55.32
N TRP A 32 -21.33 58.48 -54.29
CA TRP A 32 -20.88 57.05 -54.30
C TRP A 32 -19.97 56.67 -53.12
N ARG A 33 -19.41 57.61 -52.34
CA ARG A 33 -18.54 57.25 -51.18
C ARG A 33 -19.26 57.04 -49.84
N ALA A 34 -20.59 56.98 -49.78
CA ALA A 34 -21.32 56.90 -48.52
C ALA A 34 -22.20 55.64 -48.34
N ARG A 35 -21.82 54.46 -48.86
CA ARG A 35 -22.70 53.28 -48.69
C ARG A 35 -22.10 51.88 -48.57
N LEU A 36 -20.85 51.73 -48.10
CA LEU A 36 -20.28 50.37 -47.91
C LEU A 36 -19.57 50.09 -46.58
N SER A 37 -19.55 50.99 -45.59
CA SER A 37 -18.78 50.76 -44.34
C SER A 37 -19.59 50.39 -43.08
N GLY A 38 -20.90 50.17 -43.18
CA GLY A 38 -21.76 50.02 -41.98
C GLY A 38 -22.16 48.59 -41.58
N ARG A 39 -21.89 47.56 -42.40
CA ARG A 39 -22.55 46.24 -42.26
C ARG A 39 -21.64 45.06 -41.93
N SER A 40 -20.32 45.26 -41.81
CA SER A 40 -19.35 44.17 -41.63
C SER A 40 -18.93 43.96 -40.17
N ALA A 41 -18.68 45.02 -39.39
CA ALA A 41 -18.15 44.88 -38.03
C ALA A 41 -19.09 44.11 -37.08
N GLY A 42 -20.40 44.41 -37.11
CA GLY A 42 -21.39 43.69 -36.29
C GLY A 42 -21.58 42.24 -36.70
N TRP A 43 -21.50 41.92 -37.99
CA TRP A 43 -21.62 40.56 -38.51
C TRP A 43 -20.39 39.70 -38.16
N TRP A 44 -19.19 40.28 -38.24
CA TRP A 44 -17.95 39.64 -37.79
C TRP A 44 -17.94 39.46 -36.27
N ALA A 45 -18.38 40.45 -35.50
CA ALA A 45 -18.51 40.33 -34.04
C ALA A 45 -19.50 39.22 -33.65
N SER A 46 -20.65 39.12 -34.33
CA SER A 46 -21.59 38.01 -34.11
C SER A 46 -21.01 36.64 -34.48
N ARG A 47 -20.21 36.53 -35.56
CA ARG A 47 -19.53 35.28 -35.93
C ARG A 47 -18.46 34.89 -34.92
N VAL A 48 -17.63 35.84 -34.48
CA VAL A 48 -16.63 35.62 -33.43
C VAL A 48 -17.30 35.19 -32.14
N MET A 49 -18.37 35.87 -31.73
CA MET A 49 -19.09 35.51 -30.51
C MET A 49 -19.73 34.12 -30.59
N LEU A 50 -20.24 33.71 -31.77
CA LEU A 50 -20.77 32.37 -31.98
C LEU A 50 -19.67 31.30 -31.90
N VAL A 51 -18.49 31.55 -32.47
CA VAL A 51 -17.32 30.65 -32.33
C VAL A 51 -16.90 30.54 -30.87
N VAL A 52 -16.83 31.65 -30.14
CA VAL A 52 -16.51 31.66 -28.71
C VAL A 52 -17.54 30.86 -27.91
N LEU A 53 -18.84 31.03 -28.19
CA LEU A 53 -19.90 30.24 -27.58
C LEU A 53 -19.76 28.74 -27.86
N VAL A 54 -19.44 28.36 -29.10
CA VAL A 54 -19.21 26.94 -29.45
C VAL A 54 -18.00 26.38 -28.72
N VAL A 55 -16.91 27.14 -28.58
CA VAL A 55 -15.73 26.72 -27.81
C VAL A 55 -16.07 26.58 -26.31
N ILE A 56 -16.82 27.52 -25.74
CA ILE A 56 -17.25 27.45 -24.33
C ILE A 56 -18.16 26.24 -24.11
N ILE A 57 -19.15 26.03 -24.98
CA ILE A 57 -20.08 24.90 -24.88
C ILE A 57 -19.35 23.57 -25.08
N SER A 58 -18.45 23.48 -26.05
CA SER A 58 -17.62 22.28 -26.28
C SER A 58 -16.68 22.01 -25.10
N GLY A 59 -16.08 23.06 -24.53
CA GLY A 59 -15.28 22.96 -23.32
C GLY A 59 -16.10 22.51 -22.11
N PHE A 60 -17.34 23.00 -21.97
CA PHE A 60 -18.25 22.58 -20.90
C PHE A 60 -18.68 21.12 -21.06
N PHE A 61 -19.03 20.69 -22.27
CA PHE A 61 -19.32 19.27 -22.54
C PHE A 61 -18.10 18.38 -22.32
N TYR A 62 -16.90 18.82 -22.69
CA TYR A 62 -15.66 18.12 -22.41
C TYR A 62 -15.39 17.98 -20.90
N LEU A 63 -15.66 19.01 -20.10
CA LEU A 63 -15.59 18.93 -18.64
C LEU A 63 -16.61 17.96 -18.05
N ILE A 64 -17.85 17.96 -18.56
CA ILE A 64 -18.87 16.98 -18.17
C ILE A 64 -18.41 15.57 -18.52
N ASP A 65 -17.87 15.35 -19.72
CA ASP A 65 -17.43 14.04 -20.18
C ASP A 65 -16.25 13.52 -19.35
N ILE A 66 -15.26 14.35 -19.01
CA ILE A 66 -14.18 13.95 -18.08
C ILE A 66 -14.74 13.59 -16.69
N ASN A 67 -15.78 14.27 -16.23
CA ASN A 67 -16.39 13.98 -14.93
C ASN A 67 -17.26 12.71 -14.96
N LEU A 68 -17.85 12.36 -16.10
CA LEU A 68 -18.66 11.15 -16.30
C LEU A 68 -17.83 9.93 -16.70
N HIS A 69 -16.73 10.14 -17.42
CA HIS A 69 -15.79 9.14 -17.93
C HIS A 69 -14.34 9.51 -17.54
N PRO A 70 -14.00 9.50 -16.24
CA PRO A 70 -12.66 9.87 -15.75
C PRO A 70 -11.52 9.06 -16.38
N ASP A 71 -11.79 7.80 -16.75
CA ASP A 71 -10.83 6.91 -17.43
C ASP A 71 -10.47 7.35 -18.86
N SER A 72 -11.35 8.12 -19.52
CA SER A 72 -11.07 8.73 -20.83
C SER A 72 -10.47 10.14 -20.69
N GLY A 73 -10.42 10.67 -19.47
CA GLY A 73 -9.87 11.97 -19.15
C GLY A 73 -8.36 11.95 -18.85
N PRO A 74 -7.79 13.11 -18.50
CA PRO A 74 -6.36 13.27 -18.21
C PRO A 74 -5.82 12.30 -17.16
N GLU A 75 -6.61 11.97 -16.13
CA GLU A 75 -6.21 11.02 -15.09
C GLU A 75 -6.09 9.59 -15.61
N GLY A 76 -7.02 9.13 -16.45
CA GLY A 76 -6.92 7.82 -17.08
C GLY A 76 -5.68 7.68 -17.97
N PHE A 77 -5.33 8.73 -18.73
CA PHE A 77 -4.06 8.75 -19.48
C PHE A 77 -2.82 8.72 -18.58
N ARG A 78 -2.86 9.41 -17.44
CA ARG A 78 -1.76 9.45 -16.47
C ARG A 78 -1.53 8.06 -15.86
N VAL A 79 -2.59 7.40 -15.40
CA VAL A 79 -2.54 6.04 -14.83
C VAL A 79 -1.99 5.03 -15.85
N ARG A 80 -2.47 5.08 -17.10
CA ARG A 80 -1.95 4.24 -18.18
C ARG A 80 -0.47 4.51 -18.45
N ARG A 81 -0.02 5.76 -18.34
CA ARG A 81 1.41 6.10 -18.48
C ARG A 81 2.23 5.50 -17.33
N VAL A 82 1.80 5.66 -16.08
CA VAL A 82 2.40 5.03 -14.90
C VAL A 82 2.55 3.51 -15.11
N ALA A 83 1.45 2.83 -15.43
CA ALA A 83 1.45 1.38 -15.65
C ALA A 83 2.36 0.96 -16.82
N SER A 84 2.33 1.70 -17.93
CA SER A 84 3.16 1.41 -19.11
C SER A 84 4.65 1.63 -18.85
N THR A 85 5.02 2.69 -18.14
CA THR A 85 6.41 2.99 -17.79
C THR A 85 6.95 1.93 -16.83
N ALA A 86 6.17 1.56 -15.81
CA ALA A 86 6.53 0.51 -14.87
C ALA A 86 6.69 -0.83 -15.59
N SER A 87 5.69 -1.28 -16.36
CA SER A 87 5.72 -2.56 -17.08
C SER A 87 6.87 -2.62 -18.07
N LYS A 88 7.15 -1.53 -18.80
CA LYS A 88 8.30 -1.45 -19.72
C LYS A 88 9.62 -1.54 -18.97
N HIS A 89 9.77 -0.85 -17.83
CA HIS A 89 11.00 -0.92 -17.04
C HIS A 89 11.24 -2.33 -16.48
N LEU A 90 10.19 -2.95 -15.94
CA LEU A 90 10.22 -4.33 -15.43
C LEU A 90 10.56 -5.33 -16.54
N SER A 91 9.87 -5.28 -17.68
CA SER A 91 10.04 -6.24 -18.78
C SER A 91 11.44 -6.21 -19.41
N ASN A 92 12.19 -5.12 -19.24
CA ASN A 92 13.57 -5.01 -19.72
C ASN A 92 14.59 -5.60 -18.75
N ASN A 93 14.20 -5.99 -17.54
CA ASN A 93 15.09 -6.60 -16.57
C ASN A 93 15.25 -8.11 -16.86
N PRO A 94 16.48 -8.64 -16.89
CA PRO A 94 16.72 -10.05 -17.19
C PRO A 94 16.15 -11.01 -16.15
N ASP A 95 15.86 -10.58 -14.93
CA ASP A 95 15.28 -11.40 -13.86
C ASP A 95 13.75 -11.46 -13.92
N VAL A 96 13.11 -10.75 -14.85
CA VAL A 96 11.65 -10.75 -15.03
C VAL A 96 11.24 -11.73 -16.14
N ILE A 97 10.29 -12.62 -15.84
CA ILE A 97 9.67 -13.52 -16.82
C ILE A 97 8.48 -12.83 -17.49
N SER A 98 7.64 -12.15 -16.70
CA SER A 98 6.50 -11.40 -17.22
C SER A 98 6.17 -10.20 -16.35
N ALA A 99 5.76 -9.09 -16.96
CA ALA A 99 5.21 -7.93 -16.26
C ALA A 99 3.96 -7.44 -17.00
N LYS A 100 2.78 -7.74 -16.45
CA LYS A 100 1.49 -7.42 -17.05
C LYS A 100 0.80 -6.33 -16.24
N THR A 101 0.21 -5.36 -16.92
CA THR A 101 -0.73 -4.44 -16.28
C THR A 101 -2.05 -5.16 -16.06
N THR A 102 -2.46 -5.30 -14.81
CA THR A 102 -3.75 -5.91 -14.42
C THR A 102 -4.84 -4.86 -14.28
N GLU A 103 -4.47 -3.66 -13.83
CA GLU A 103 -5.38 -2.54 -13.68
C GLU A 103 -4.65 -1.23 -14.01
N ALA A 104 -5.33 -0.36 -14.76
CA ALA A 104 -4.87 0.97 -15.08
C ALA A 104 -6.09 1.84 -15.39
N SER A 105 -6.79 2.23 -14.33
CA SER A 105 -8.06 2.95 -14.43
C SER A 105 -8.13 4.20 -13.57
N ALA A 106 -8.95 5.15 -14.02
CA ALA A 106 -9.37 6.31 -13.23
C ALA A 106 -10.89 6.30 -13.00
N SER A 107 -11.30 6.57 -11.76
CA SER A 107 -12.67 6.72 -11.33
C SER A 107 -12.87 8.07 -10.61
N ALA A 108 -14.09 8.38 -10.18
CA ALA A 108 -14.38 9.62 -9.46
C ALA A 108 -13.66 9.64 -8.09
N GLY A 109 -12.47 10.24 -8.05
CA GLY A 109 -11.68 10.41 -6.83
C GLY A 109 -10.63 9.33 -6.55
N ALA A 110 -10.47 8.32 -7.42
CA ALA A 110 -9.46 7.28 -7.26
C ALA A 110 -8.83 6.90 -8.61
N THR A 111 -7.54 6.57 -8.58
CA THR A 111 -6.75 6.19 -9.73
C THR A 111 -5.84 5.05 -9.33
N ASP A 112 -5.89 3.94 -10.06
CA ASP A 112 -5.28 2.68 -9.65
C ASP A 112 -4.42 2.10 -10.78
N ALA A 113 -3.12 1.93 -10.49
CA ALA A 113 -2.15 1.27 -11.37
C ALA A 113 -1.64 0.01 -10.68
N ARG A 114 -2.00 -1.16 -11.21
CA ARG A 114 -1.59 -2.46 -10.68
C ARG A 114 -0.91 -3.29 -11.76
N LEU A 115 0.21 -3.90 -11.35
CA LEU A 115 0.99 -4.78 -12.21
C LEU A 115 1.17 -6.13 -11.54
N ASP A 116 1.03 -7.19 -12.33
CA ASP A 116 1.39 -8.55 -11.97
C ASP A 116 2.74 -8.90 -12.60
N VAL A 117 3.72 -9.20 -11.75
CA VAL A 117 5.13 -9.42 -12.11
C VAL A 117 5.57 -10.79 -11.65
N HIS A 118 6.00 -11.61 -12.60
CA HIS A 118 6.61 -12.89 -12.30
C HIS A 118 8.12 -12.81 -12.51
N LEU A 119 8.90 -13.04 -11.46
CA LEU A 119 10.36 -13.08 -11.53
C LEU A 119 10.84 -14.49 -11.82
N LYS A 120 12.09 -14.60 -12.28
CA LYS A 120 12.78 -15.88 -12.40
C LYS A 120 12.93 -16.56 -11.04
N ASP A 121 12.83 -17.87 -11.05
CA ASP A 121 13.14 -18.66 -9.86
C ASP A 121 14.55 -18.36 -9.36
N ASN A 122 14.69 -18.34 -8.04
CA ASN A 122 15.89 -18.02 -7.29
C ASN A 122 16.43 -16.59 -7.49
N THR A 123 15.61 -15.66 -8.02
CA THR A 123 15.88 -14.23 -7.91
C THR A 123 16.06 -13.87 -6.43
N SER A 124 17.17 -13.21 -6.10
CA SER A 124 17.49 -12.89 -4.71
C SER A 124 16.59 -11.78 -4.18
N ALA A 125 16.36 -11.76 -2.86
CA ALA A 125 15.62 -10.69 -2.20
C ALA A 125 16.21 -9.30 -2.51
N GLU A 126 17.54 -9.21 -2.64
CA GLU A 126 18.22 -7.97 -3.00
C GLU A 126 17.97 -7.55 -4.45
N ALA A 127 18.02 -8.48 -5.40
CA ALA A 127 17.70 -8.20 -6.80
C ALA A 127 16.24 -7.75 -6.95
N ALA A 128 15.29 -8.45 -6.32
CA ALA A 128 13.88 -8.09 -6.32
C ALA A 128 13.66 -6.70 -5.70
N ALA A 129 14.24 -6.42 -4.53
CA ALA A 129 14.12 -5.12 -3.86
C ALA A 129 14.67 -3.97 -4.73
N ASN A 130 15.82 -4.16 -5.37
CA ASN A 130 16.43 -3.16 -6.26
C ASN A 130 15.58 -2.94 -7.52
N LEU A 131 15.04 -4.01 -8.11
CA LEU A 131 14.15 -3.94 -9.25
C LEU A 131 12.90 -3.12 -8.93
N LEU A 132 12.21 -3.43 -7.83
CA LEU A 132 10.99 -2.73 -7.43
C LEU A 132 11.25 -1.26 -7.10
N ALA A 133 12.31 -0.97 -6.33
CA ALA A 133 12.71 0.40 -6.00
C ALA A 133 13.07 1.22 -7.26
N SER A 134 13.82 0.64 -8.19
CA SER A 134 14.20 1.31 -9.45
C SER A 134 13.01 1.52 -10.38
N THR A 135 12.07 0.56 -10.43
CA THR A 135 10.82 0.66 -11.20
C THR A 135 9.99 1.82 -10.68
N ARG A 136 9.79 1.89 -9.36
CA ARG A 136 9.14 3.02 -8.70
C ARG A 136 9.81 4.33 -9.07
N GLN A 137 11.13 4.41 -8.89
CA GLN A 137 11.89 5.63 -9.13
C GLN A 137 11.76 6.10 -10.58
N LYS A 138 11.91 5.19 -11.55
CA LYS A 138 11.78 5.52 -12.97
C LYS A 138 10.37 6.00 -13.32
N THR A 139 9.36 5.37 -12.76
CA THR A 139 7.95 5.66 -13.04
C THR A 139 7.55 7.03 -12.48
N LEU A 140 7.81 7.29 -11.21
CA LEU A 140 7.44 8.56 -10.57
C LEU A 140 8.39 9.71 -10.91
N GLN A 141 9.54 9.46 -11.54
CA GLN A 141 10.31 10.53 -12.21
C GLN A 141 9.64 11.02 -13.50
N GLN A 142 8.90 10.15 -14.19
CA GLN A 142 8.19 10.50 -15.42
C GLN A 142 6.79 11.04 -15.14
N GLU A 143 6.18 10.59 -14.02
CA GLU A 143 4.88 11.04 -13.53
C GLU A 143 5.00 11.56 -12.08
N PRO A 144 5.68 12.70 -11.84
CA PRO A 144 5.96 13.19 -10.49
C PRO A 144 4.72 13.57 -9.69
N ASP A 145 3.65 13.96 -10.37
CA ASP A 145 2.39 14.40 -9.73
C ASP A 145 1.39 13.25 -9.53
N TYR A 146 1.79 11.99 -9.78
CA TYR A 146 0.89 10.84 -9.61
C TYR A 146 0.73 10.46 -8.13
N SER A 147 -0.46 10.69 -7.59
CA SER A 147 -0.81 10.39 -6.19
C SER A 147 -1.76 9.20 -6.02
N GLY A 148 -2.11 8.52 -7.11
CA GLY A 148 -2.98 7.35 -7.12
C GLY A 148 -2.36 6.10 -6.50
N GLU A 149 -3.13 5.01 -6.41
CA GLU A 149 -2.59 3.72 -6.03
C GLU A 149 -1.59 3.24 -7.10
N PHE A 150 -0.43 2.76 -6.64
CA PHE A 150 0.57 2.13 -7.48
C PHE A 150 1.09 0.88 -6.77
N ILE A 151 0.65 -0.29 -7.24
CA ILE A 151 0.99 -1.59 -6.65
C ILE A 151 1.68 -2.46 -7.69
N ILE A 152 2.74 -3.14 -7.25
CA ILE A 152 3.37 -4.22 -8.00
C ILE A 152 3.18 -5.50 -7.19
N SER A 153 2.29 -6.38 -7.66
CA SER A 153 2.16 -7.76 -7.20
C SER A 153 3.31 -8.55 -7.81
N VAL A 154 4.16 -9.13 -6.96
CA VAL A 154 5.37 -9.81 -7.40
C VAL A 154 5.43 -11.23 -6.89
N SER A 155 5.65 -12.18 -7.80
CA SER A 155 5.69 -13.61 -7.49
C SER A 155 6.91 -14.33 -8.07
N TRP A 156 7.49 -15.24 -7.29
CA TRP A 156 8.54 -16.18 -7.72
C TRP A 156 8.83 -17.23 -6.65
N ASN A 157 9.57 -18.29 -7.01
CA ASN A 157 10.10 -19.23 -6.04
C ASN A 157 11.58 -18.94 -5.76
N ALA A 158 12.01 -19.02 -4.51
CA ALA A 158 13.43 -18.92 -4.16
C ALA A 158 13.79 -19.83 -2.99
N LYS A 159 14.82 -20.67 -3.16
CA LYS A 159 15.32 -21.57 -2.09
C LYS A 159 14.24 -22.45 -1.43
N GLY A 160 13.20 -22.83 -2.18
CA GLY A 160 12.08 -23.63 -1.65
C GLY A 160 10.98 -22.82 -0.95
N SER A 161 11.08 -21.49 -0.94
CA SER A 161 10.01 -20.56 -0.57
C SER A 161 9.24 -20.12 -1.81
N SER A 162 7.93 -19.95 -1.69
CA SER A 162 7.06 -19.27 -2.65
C SER A 162 6.79 -17.85 -2.16
N ILE A 163 7.09 -16.86 -2.99
CA ILE A 163 6.84 -15.45 -2.69
C ILE A 163 5.70 -14.97 -3.59
N ASP A 164 4.71 -14.30 -3.01
CA ASP A 164 3.60 -13.66 -3.71
C ASP A 164 3.14 -12.44 -2.87
N VAL A 165 3.72 -11.26 -3.14
CA VAL A 165 3.52 -10.08 -2.28
C VAL A 165 3.14 -8.84 -3.09
N ASP A 166 2.29 -8.01 -2.50
CA ASP A 166 1.84 -6.74 -3.07
C ASP A 166 2.69 -5.59 -2.53
N VAL A 167 3.48 -4.96 -3.39
CA VAL A 167 4.39 -3.89 -3.00
C VAL A 167 3.82 -2.53 -3.37
N TYR A 168 3.55 -1.71 -2.35
CA TYR A 168 3.01 -0.37 -2.52
C TYR A 168 4.11 0.63 -2.88
N CYS A 169 4.08 1.10 -4.13
CA CYS A 169 5.15 1.86 -4.77
C CYS A 169 5.01 3.39 -4.69
N GLN A 170 4.02 3.92 -3.98
CA GLN A 170 3.93 5.38 -3.73
C GLN A 170 5.00 5.88 -2.75
N ARG A 171 5.60 4.97 -1.99
CA ARG A 171 6.56 5.26 -0.92
C ARG A 171 7.96 5.52 -1.47
N ASP A 172 8.84 6.04 -0.62
CA ASP A 172 10.25 6.27 -0.96
C ASP A 172 10.94 4.98 -1.48
N PRO A 173 11.76 5.03 -2.55
CA PRO A 173 12.40 3.85 -3.12
C PRO A 173 13.36 3.14 -2.14
N GLU A 174 14.02 3.85 -1.23
CA GLU A 174 14.88 3.25 -0.21
C GLU A 174 14.06 2.56 0.88
N ALA A 175 12.90 3.10 1.23
CA ALA A 175 11.96 2.44 2.13
C ALA A 175 11.45 1.12 1.51
N ILE A 176 11.04 1.14 0.22
CA ILE A 176 10.66 -0.08 -0.51
C ILE A 176 11.79 -1.10 -0.50
N ARG A 177 13.02 -0.68 -0.83
CA ARG A 177 14.18 -1.58 -0.84
C ARG A 177 14.42 -2.21 0.53
N THR A 178 14.36 -1.40 1.58
CA THR A 178 14.60 -1.83 2.96
C THR A 178 13.53 -2.82 3.42
N ASP A 179 12.25 -2.49 3.20
CA ASP A 179 11.14 -3.33 3.66
C ASP A 179 11.08 -4.66 2.91
N VAL A 180 11.29 -4.66 1.59
CA VAL A 180 11.34 -5.90 0.80
C VAL A 180 12.51 -6.79 1.24
N LYS A 181 13.72 -6.22 1.40
CA LYS A 181 14.88 -6.99 1.91
C LYS A 181 14.60 -7.59 3.27
N ARG A 182 13.99 -6.81 4.17
CA ARG A 182 13.71 -7.23 5.54
C ARG A 182 12.63 -8.31 5.58
N ALA A 183 11.51 -8.11 4.88
CA ALA A 183 10.41 -9.07 4.78
C ALA A 183 10.88 -10.44 4.27
N LEU A 184 11.82 -10.45 3.33
CA LEU A 184 12.32 -11.66 2.68
C LEU A 184 13.54 -12.29 3.39
N THR A 185 13.92 -11.81 4.58
CA THR A 185 15.00 -12.41 5.37
C THR A 185 14.77 -13.91 5.64
N PRO A 186 13.54 -14.38 5.94
CA PRO A 186 13.25 -15.80 6.17
C PRO A 186 13.25 -16.70 4.92
N VAL A 187 13.57 -16.18 3.73
CA VAL A 187 13.58 -16.99 2.49
C VAL A 187 14.57 -18.15 2.61
N GLY A 188 14.09 -19.36 2.31
CA GLY A 188 14.79 -20.62 2.50
C GLY A 188 14.45 -21.35 3.80
N GLU A 189 13.90 -20.66 4.80
CA GLU A 189 13.32 -21.27 6.00
C GLU A 189 11.78 -21.27 5.94
N ALA A 190 11.18 -20.13 5.59
CA ALA A 190 9.74 -20.01 5.41
C ALA A 190 9.26 -20.65 4.09
N LYS A 191 8.04 -21.17 4.06
CA LYS A 191 7.41 -21.78 2.89
C LYS A 191 6.72 -20.77 2.00
N THR A 192 5.96 -19.85 2.56
CA THR A 192 5.20 -18.87 1.79
C THR A 192 5.29 -17.46 2.35
N PHE A 193 5.24 -16.48 1.45
CA PHE A 193 5.17 -15.05 1.77
C PHE A 193 3.98 -14.48 1.01
N THR A 194 3.00 -13.95 1.74
CA THR A 194 1.74 -13.45 1.15
C THR A 194 1.31 -12.11 1.73
N GLY A 195 0.56 -11.34 0.95
CA GLY A 195 -0.02 -10.07 1.39
C GLY A 195 0.90 -8.87 1.13
N ASN A 196 0.71 -7.81 1.92
CA ASN A 196 1.17 -6.48 1.54
C ASN A 196 2.54 -6.14 2.13
N ILE A 197 3.34 -5.40 1.36
CA ILE A 197 4.50 -4.66 1.83
C ILE A 197 4.20 -3.18 1.59
N ASP A 198 3.65 -2.52 2.60
CA ASP A 198 3.29 -1.10 2.58
C ASP A 198 3.90 -0.32 3.75
N GLY A 199 3.51 0.95 3.91
CA GLY A 199 4.08 1.83 4.94
C GLY A 199 3.54 1.57 6.36
N TYR A 200 2.50 0.75 6.47
CA TYR A 200 1.71 0.50 7.67
C TYR A 200 1.76 -0.96 8.11
N GLN A 201 1.81 -1.89 7.16
CA GLN A 201 1.79 -3.34 7.40
C GLN A 201 2.72 -4.11 6.46
N GLY A 202 3.10 -5.30 6.93
CA GLY A 202 3.96 -6.24 6.23
C GLY A 202 3.25 -7.57 5.95
N PRO A 203 3.95 -8.49 5.28
CA PRO A 203 3.33 -9.70 4.77
C PRO A 203 3.10 -10.72 5.88
N THR A 204 2.29 -11.72 5.58
CA THR A 204 2.23 -12.98 6.31
C THR A 204 3.32 -13.92 5.81
N ILE A 205 4.16 -14.39 6.72
CA ILE A 205 5.28 -15.31 6.46
C ILE A 205 4.94 -16.65 7.10
N ASP A 206 4.65 -17.67 6.30
CA ASP A 206 4.28 -19.00 6.79
C ASP A 206 5.44 -19.99 6.62
N TYR A 207 5.87 -20.60 7.72
CA TYR A 207 6.90 -21.64 7.76
C TYR A 207 6.33 -23.04 7.48
N GLY A 208 5.01 -23.19 7.43
CA GLY A 208 4.33 -24.47 7.24
C GLY A 208 4.45 -25.37 8.45
N GLU A 209 4.49 -26.69 8.23
CA GLU A 209 4.68 -27.67 9.29
C GLU A 209 6.15 -27.77 9.70
N VAL A 210 6.41 -27.61 11.00
CA VAL A 210 7.75 -27.60 11.58
C VAL A 210 7.85 -28.54 12.79
N THR A 211 9.04 -29.11 12.98
CA THR A 211 9.36 -29.97 14.14
C THR A 211 10.03 -29.21 15.27
N THR A 212 10.57 -28.02 15.00
CA THR A 212 11.25 -27.13 15.94
C THR A 212 10.87 -25.68 15.65
N THR A 213 10.98 -24.81 16.63
CA THR A 213 10.65 -23.38 16.45
C THR A 213 11.53 -22.76 15.36
N PRO A 214 10.98 -22.02 14.38
CA PRO A 214 11.78 -21.38 13.33
C PRO A 214 12.82 -20.41 13.89
N THR A 215 14.04 -20.49 13.38
CA THR A 215 15.19 -19.71 13.84
C THR A 215 15.05 -18.23 13.52
N THR A 216 14.35 -17.89 12.42
CA THR A 216 14.05 -16.51 12.06
C THR A 216 12.75 -15.98 12.68
N LEU A 217 12.03 -16.75 13.51
CA LEU A 217 10.73 -16.35 14.07
C LEU A 217 10.79 -14.99 14.79
N THR A 218 11.80 -14.81 15.64
CA THR A 218 11.97 -13.61 16.47
C THR A 218 12.70 -12.47 15.76
N GLN A 219 13.22 -12.70 14.55
CA GLN A 219 13.94 -11.68 13.82
C GLN A 219 13.00 -10.53 13.40
N PRO A 220 13.45 -9.27 13.49
CA PRO A 220 12.65 -8.14 13.06
C PRO A 220 12.25 -8.25 11.58
N SER A 221 11.07 -7.74 11.26
CA SER A 221 10.54 -7.66 9.90
C SER A 221 9.94 -6.28 9.64
N VAL A 222 9.07 -6.18 8.64
CA VAL A 222 8.25 -5.00 8.36
C VAL A 222 7.21 -4.85 9.46
N LYS A 223 6.78 -3.61 9.70
CA LYS A 223 5.75 -3.26 10.68
C LYS A 223 4.53 -4.14 10.53
N ARG A 224 3.90 -4.58 11.62
CA ARG A 224 2.65 -5.35 11.59
C ARG A 224 2.65 -6.55 10.63
N SER A 225 3.82 -7.12 10.35
CA SER A 225 3.92 -8.42 9.65
C SER A 225 3.63 -9.55 10.63
N SER A 226 3.13 -10.66 10.09
CA SER A 226 2.84 -11.86 10.86
C SER A 226 3.74 -13.01 10.42
N LYS A 227 4.08 -13.87 11.37
CA LYS A 227 4.82 -15.11 11.15
C LYS A 227 4.00 -16.27 11.68
N THR A 228 3.83 -17.28 10.86
CA THR A 228 2.97 -18.42 11.18
C THR A 228 3.69 -19.73 10.98
N PHE A 229 3.47 -20.70 11.86
CA PHE A 229 3.96 -22.06 11.70
C PHE A 229 2.99 -23.04 12.34
N THR A 230 3.00 -24.28 11.87
CA THR A 230 2.24 -25.37 12.50
C THR A 230 3.22 -26.33 13.14
N MET A 231 3.11 -26.54 14.43
CA MET A 231 3.94 -27.50 15.15
C MET A 231 3.02 -28.42 15.95
N ASN A 232 3.20 -29.73 15.77
CA ASN A 232 2.43 -30.74 16.50
C ASN A 232 0.89 -30.57 16.38
N GLY A 233 0.40 -30.10 15.22
CA GLY A 233 -1.02 -29.84 14.99
C GLY A 233 -1.53 -28.49 15.48
N TRP A 234 -0.69 -27.68 16.13
CA TRP A 234 -1.04 -26.34 16.61
C TRP A 234 -0.49 -25.27 15.68
N LYS A 235 -1.38 -24.43 15.15
CA LYS A 235 -1.00 -23.28 14.32
C LYS A 235 -0.67 -22.10 15.23
N VAL A 236 0.58 -21.67 15.22
CA VAL A 236 1.05 -20.48 15.91
C VAL A 236 1.09 -19.32 14.93
N THR A 237 0.55 -18.18 15.32
CA THR A 237 0.73 -16.89 14.67
C THR A 237 1.39 -15.94 15.67
N SER A 238 2.44 -15.24 15.23
CA SER A 238 3.08 -14.16 15.98
C SER A 238 3.07 -12.91 15.11
N THR A 239 2.63 -11.79 15.66
CA THR A 239 2.51 -10.53 14.96
C THR A 239 3.49 -9.51 15.52
N SER A 240 4.20 -8.84 14.60
CA SER A 240 5.15 -7.79 14.96
C SER A 240 4.46 -6.46 15.27
N ASN A 241 5.12 -5.63 16.06
CA ASN A 241 4.62 -4.32 16.43
C ASN A 241 4.81 -3.25 15.33
N GLU A 242 4.60 -1.98 15.67
CA GLU A 242 4.75 -0.84 14.74
C GLU A 242 6.20 -0.57 14.30
N GLU A 243 7.19 -1.17 14.97
CA GLU A 243 8.60 -1.13 14.61
C GLU A 243 9.05 -2.41 13.86
N GLY A 244 8.15 -3.39 13.69
CA GLY A 244 8.46 -4.68 13.09
C GLY A 244 9.20 -5.65 14.02
N GLN A 245 9.18 -5.41 15.33
CA GLN A 245 9.75 -6.30 16.34
C GLN A 245 8.74 -7.39 16.70
N PHE A 246 9.20 -8.65 16.71
CA PHE A 246 8.42 -9.77 17.20
C PHE A 246 8.71 -10.02 18.68
N PRO A 247 7.74 -10.53 19.44
CA PRO A 247 8.01 -11.04 20.78
C PRO A 247 9.07 -12.14 20.76
N THR A 248 10.03 -12.05 21.69
CA THR A 248 11.22 -12.92 21.67
C THR A 248 11.29 -13.90 22.84
N THR A 249 10.39 -13.78 23.82
CA THR A 249 10.50 -14.46 25.11
C THR A 249 9.39 -15.48 25.38
N VAL A 250 8.38 -15.59 24.52
CA VAL A 250 7.29 -16.57 24.70
C VAL A 250 7.79 -17.99 24.40
N PRO A 251 7.65 -18.94 25.35
CA PRO A 251 8.11 -20.31 25.17
C PRO A 251 7.10 -21.15 24.39
N PHE A 252 6.98 -20.92 23.08
CA PHE A 252 5.96 -21.58 22.24
C PHE A 252 5.97 -23.11 22.34
N GLU A 253 7.14 -23.76 22.42
CA GLU A 253 7.21 -25.23 22.56
C GLU A 253 6.57 -25.72 23.86
N GLN A 254 6.72 -24.98 24.96
CA GLN A 254 6.10 -25.31 26.24
C GLN A 254 4.60 -25.06 26.20
N VAL A 255 4.17 -23.93 25.62
CA VAL A 255 2.74 -23.59 25.45
C VAL A 255 2.04 -24.64 24.60
N ILE A 256 2.61 -25.04 23.47
CA ILE A 256 2.07 -26.08 22.59
C ILE A 256 2.03 -27.43 23.34
N THR A 257 3.09 -27.79 24.06
CA THR A 257 3.13 -29.04 24.83
C THR A 257 2.03 -29.09 25.88
N ALA A 258 1.77 -27.97 26.57
CA ALA A 258 0.68 -27.83 27.52
C ALA A 258 -0.69 -27.91 26.83
N ALA A 259 -0.90 -27.16 25.74
CA ALA A 259 -2.16 -27.13 25.01
C ALA A 259 -2.56 -28.50 24.42
N LYS A 260 -1.57 -29.29 23.97
CA LYS A 260 -1.76 -30.66 23.49
C LYS A 260 -2.33 -31.63 24.53
N GLN A 261 -2.18 -31.36 25.82
CA GLN A 261 -2.77 -32.18 26.88
C GLN A 261 -4.30 -32.07 26.86
N ALA A 262 -4.83 -30.95 26.38
CA ALA A 262 -6.26 -30.69 26.28
C ALA A 262 -6.82 -31.11 24.92
N SER A 263 -6.17 -30.74 23.81
CA SER A 263 -6.71 -30.95 22.45
C SER A 263 -5.60 -31.28 21.43
N PRO A 264 -5.88 -32.12 20.41
CA PRO A 264 -4.87 -32.48 19.41
C PRO A 264 -4.44 -31.32 18.51
N THR A 265 -5.32 -30.36 18.22
CA THR A 265 -5.07 -29.29 17.23
C THR A 265 -5.88 -28.04 17.57
N ASP A 266 -5.26 -26.87 17.54
CA ASP A 266 -5.96 -25.58 17.40
C ASP A 266 -4.97 -24.42 17.15
N THR A 267 -5.36 -23.17 17.44
CA THR A 267 -4.56 -21.97 17.20
C THR A 267 -4.03 -21.32 18.48
N ILE A 268 -2.79 -20.82 18.39
CA ILE A 268 -2.13 -19.93 19.34
C ILE A 268 -1.80 -18.66 18.58
N ASP A 269 -2.24 -17.51 19.07
CA ASP A 269 -1.97 -16.22 18.47
C ASP A 269 -1.25 -15.32 19.47
N LEU A 270 -0.20 -14.65 19.02
CA LEU A 270 0.57 -13.71 19.82
C LEU A 270 0.58 -12.36 19.11
N ASP A 271 -0.23 -11.45 19.62
CA ASP A 271 -0.33 -10.07 19.12
C ASP A 271 0.19 -9.09 20.17
N GLY A 272 1.36 -8.52 19.89
CA GLY A 272 2.09 -7.66 20.81
C GLY A 272 2.39 -8.39 22.13
N THR A 273 1.72 -7.98 23.20
CA THR A 273 1.87 -8.53 24.55
C THR A 273 0.68 -9.38 24.99
N THR A 274 -0.20 -9.77 24.05
CA THR A 274 -1.37 -10.62 24.29
C THR A 274 -1.15 -11.99 23.67
N LEU A 275 -1.12 -13.04 24.51
CA LEU A 275 -1.12 -14.43 24.06
C LEU A 275 -2.56 -14.96 24.11
N SER A 276 -3.05 -15.48 22.99
CA SER A 276 -4.39 -16.03 22.85
C SER A 276 -4.31 -17.50 22.45
N VAL A 277 -5.01 -18.37 23.18
CA VAL A 277 -5.03 -19.82 22.92
C VAL A 277 -6.47 -20.27 22.76
N THR A 278 -6.74 -20.96 21.66
CA THR A 278 -8.05 -21.52 21.31
C THR A 278 -8.05 -23.03 21.42
N GLY A 279 -9.22 -23.66 21.36
CA GLY A 279 -9.31 -25.13 21.25
C GLY A 279 -9.01 -25.96 22.46
N LEU A 280 -8.77 -25.34 23.62
CA LEU A 280 -8.49 -26.08 24.85
C LEU A 280 -9.74 -26.82 25.39
N ALA A 281 -10.95 -26.40 24.99
CA ALA A 281 -12.19 -27.09 25.36
C ALA A 281 -12.51 -28.21 24.35
N THR A 282 -12.50 -29.47 24.80
CA THR A 282 -12.83 -30.63 23.95
C THR A 282 -14.34 -30.81 23.72
N ASP A 283 -15.17 -30.26 24.61
CA ASP A 283 -16.63 -30.26 24.51
C ASP A 283 -17.15 -28.82 24.57
N LYS A 284 -17.59 -28.30 23.42
CA LYS A 284 -18.10 -26.93 23.25
C LYS A 284 -19.31 -26.60 24.14
N ARG A 285 -19.91 -27.59 24.81
CA ARG A 285 -21.05 -27.42 25.72
C ARG A 285 -20.66 -27.41 27.19
N LYS A 286 -19.46 -27.86 27.54
CA LYS A 286 -19.01 -28.03 28.94
C LYS A 286 -18.05 -26.94 29.42
N GLY A 287 -17.64 -26.06 28.52
CA GLY A 287 -16.75 -24.95 28.80
C GLY A 287 -15.31 -25.36 29.09
N LEU A 288 -14.45 -24.38 29.29
CA LEU A 288 -13.03 -24.61 29.53
C LEU A 288 -12.79 -25.05 30.97
N THR A 289 -12.28 -26.28 31.16
CA THR A 289 -12.00 -26.84 32.49
C THR A 289 -10.65 -26.36 33.04
N PRO A 290 -10.50 -26.18 34.37
CA PRO A 290 -9.22 -25.86 35.00
C PRO A 290 -8.09 -26.82 34.62
N GLU A 291 -8.38 -28.11 34.47
CA GLU A 291 -7.40 -29.14 34.09
C GLU A 291 -6.82 -28.93 32.68
N ALA A 292 -7.60 -28.35 31.78
CA ALA A 292 -7.19 -28.06 30.40
C ALA A 292 -6.45 -26.72 30.30
N ALA A 293 -6.86 -25.73 31.11
CA ALA A 293 -6.32 -24.37 31.06
C ALA A 293 -5.05 -24.19 31.91
N ALA A 294 -4.98 -24.83 33.09
CA ALA A 294 -3.89 -24.64 34.05
C ALA A 294 -2.49 -24.93 33.48
N PRO A 295 -2.27 -26.01 32.69
CA PRO A 295 -0.96 -26.26 32.08
C PRO A 295 -0.47 -25.11 31.19
N VAL A 296 -1.38 -24.46 30.45
CA VAL A 296 -1.03 -23.33 29.57
C VAL A 296 -0.63 -22.11 30.38
N ILE A 297 -1.37 -21.78 31.46
CA ILE A 297 -1.00 -20.70 32.37
C ILE A 297 0.36 -20.99 33.02
N HIS A 298 0.58 -22.24 33.45
CA HIS A 298 1.84 -22.64 34.08
C HIS A 298 3.03 -22.50 33.11
N ALA A 299 2.85 -22.83 31.82
CA ALA A 299 3.90 -22.68 30.79
C ALA A 299 4.35 -21.22 30.59
N VAL A 300 3.52 -20.24 30.96
CA VAL A 300 3.85 -18.81 30.95
C VAL A 300 3.65 -18.18 32.33
N ASN A 301 3.97 -18.91 33.41
CA ASN A 301 3.69 -18.47 34.80
C ASN A 301 4.31 -17.12 35.16
N ASN A 302 5.54 -16.86 34.70
CA ASN A 302 6.21 -15.57 34.80
C ASN A 302 5.86 -14.73 33.58
N CYS A 303 4.69 -14.11 33.63
CA CYS A 303 4.16 -13.28 32.54
C CYS A 303 5.09 -12.11 32.17
N GLN A 304 5.82 -11.56 33.13
CA GLN A 304 6.78 -10.49 32.89
C GLN A 304 8.01 -10.99 32.11
N ALA A 305 8.55 -12.15 32.46
CA ALA A 305 9.65 -12.76 31.71
C ALA A 305 9.20 -13.14 30.28
N ALA A 306 7.96 -13.61 30.12
CA ALA A 306 7.37 -13.89 28.82
C ALA A 306 6.99 -12.62 28.02
N GLY A 307 7.14 -11.42 28.59
CA GLY A 307 6.81 -10.16 27.94
C GLY A 307 5.31 -9.97 27.70
N LEU A 308 4.45 -10.69 28.44
CA LEU A 308 3.00 -10.69 28.25
C LEU A 308 2.32 -9.79 29.28
N THR A 309 1.35 -9.01 28.83
CA THR A 309 0.43 -8.26 29.69
C THR A 309 -0.92 -8.93 29.81
N ARG A 310 -1.28 -9.76 28.82
CA ARG A 310 -2.56 -10.46 28.76
C ARG A 310 -2.40 -11.88 28.24
N LEU A 311 -3.15 -12.80 28.85
CA LEU A 311 -3.35 -14.16 28.36
C LEU A 311 -4.86 -14.38 28.17
N GLN A 312 -5.27 -14.88 27.02
CA GLN A 312 -6.67 -15.16 26.69
C GLN A 312 -6.82 -16.64 26.35
N LEU A 313 -7.72 -17.32 27.04
CA LEU A 313 -8.04 -18.72 26.77
C LEU A 313 -9.49 -18.80 26.28
N ASN A 314 -9.69 -19.38 25.10
CA ASN A 314 -11.02 -19.43 24.51
C ASN A 314 -11.89 -20.46 25.21
N ASP A 315 -13.09 -20.04 25.56
CA ASP A 315 -14.14 -20.90 26.08
C ASP A 315 -15.39 -20.75 25.20
N GLU A 316 -15.46 -21.59 24.16
CA GLU A 316 -16.56 -21.58 23.20
C GLU A 316 -17.94 -21.83 23.83
N ALA A 317 -18.01 -22.42 25.02
CA ALA A 317 -19.29 -22.65 25.70
C ALA A 317 -19.91 -21.36 26.27
N ARG A 318 -19.12 -20.28 26.39
CA ARG A 318 -19.59 -18.97 26.85
C ARG A 318 -20.41 -18.19 25.82
N LYS A 319 -20.55 -18.71 24.59
CA LYS A 319 -21.13 -18.00 23.45
C LYS A 319 -22.66 -17.76 23.48
N ALA A 320 -23.39 -18.02 24.57
CA ALA A 320 -24.80 -17.62 24.69
C ALA A 320 -25.34 -17.60 26.15
N PRO A 321 -26.31 -16.71 26.51
CA PRO A 321 -26.88 -15.59 25.75
C PRO A 321 -26.57 -14.18 26.34
N SER A 322 -25.61 -14.02 27.27
CA SER A 322 -25.36 -12.71 27.93
C SER A 322 -23.88 -12.34 28.12
N SER A 323 -22.94 -13.09 27.54
CA SER A 323 -21.52 -12.73 27.55
C SER A 323 -21.06 -12.55 26.11
N ASP A 324 -20.82 -11.30 25.71
CA ASP A 324 -20.24 -10.97 24.39
C ASP A 324 -18.77 -11.41 24.29
N ASP A 325 -18.16 -11.78 25.43
CA ASP A 325 -16.78 -12.22 25.52
C ASP A 325 -16.69 -13.75 25.74
N PRO A 326 -16.22 -14.53 24.74
CA PRO A 326 -15.98 -15.96 24.86
C PRO A 326 -14.62 -16.27 25.52
N TRP A 327 -13.88 -15.27 26.00
CA TRP A 327 -12.54 -15.43 26.55
C TRP A 327 -12.54 -15.42 28.08
N LEU A 328 -11.77 -16.34 28.64
CA LEU A 328 -11.22 -16.20 29.97
C LEU A 328 -9.92 -15.41 29.84
N THR A 329 -9.84 -14.27 30.53
CA THR A 329 -8.74 -13.33 30.37
C THR A 329 -7.96 -13.17 31.67
N PHE A 330 -6.64 -13.22 31.57
CA PHE A 330 -5.74 -13.05 32.69
C PHE A 330 -4.84 -11.84 32.43
N THR A 331 -4.66 -11.01 33.45
CA THR A 331 -3.81 -9.81 33.36
C THR A 331 -2.52 -10.05 34.13
N CYS A 332 -1.39 -9.67 33.56
CA CYS A 332 -0.10 -9.73 34.24
C CYS A 332 0.01 -8.59 35.26
N ASN A 333 0.26 -8.92 36.52
CA ASN A 333 0.54 -7.97 37.59
C ASN A 333 1.79 -8.41 38.37
N ASN A 334 2.83 -7.59 38.34
CA ASN A 334 4.13 -7.86 39.00
C ASN A 334 4.67 -9.28 38.72
N GLY A 335 4.60 -9.74 37.47
CA GLY A 335 5.11 -11.06 37.06
C GLY A 335 4.18 -12.24 37.36
N THR A 336 2.98 -11.99 37.88
CA THR A 336 1.98 -13.03 38.17
C THR A 336 0.66 -12.77 37.45
N TRP A 337 -0.05 -13.83 37.09
CA TRP A 337 -1.37 -13.71 36.48
C TRP A 337 -2.45 -13.43 37.53
N THR A 338 -3.34 -12.48 37.23
CA THR A 338 -4.53 -12.19 38.02
C THR A 338 -5.79 -12.29 37.16
N PRO A 339 -6.97 -12.62 37.74
CA PRO A 339 -8.24 -12.55 37.01
C PRO A 339 -8.43 -11.17 36.39
N HIS A 340 -8.91 -11.11 35.15
CA HIS A 340 -9.26 -9.86 34.50
C HIS A 340 -10.66 -9.41 34.86
N HIS A 341 -11.58 -10.36 34.96
CA HIS A 341 -12.99 -10.09 35.18
C HIS A 341 -13.37 -10.13 36.65
N GLY A 342 -14.47 -9.44 36.99
CA GLY A 342 -15.19 -9.64 38.25
C GLY A 342 -16.28 -10.71 38.14
N GLY A 343 -17.11 -10.83 39.17
CA GLY A 343 -18.33 -11.64 39.12
C GLY A 343 -18.07 -13.15 39.03
N SER A 344 -18.90 -13.85 38.25
CA SER A 344 -18.75 -15.31 38.02
C SER A 344 -17.52 -15.62 37.18
N THR A 345 -17.28 -14.88 36.10
CA THR A 345 -16.09 -15.06 35.24
C THR A 345 -14.79 -14.93 36.01
N GLY A 346 -14.69 -13.93 36.90
CA GLY A 346 -13.51 -13.78 37.76
C GLY A 346 -13.30 -14.97 38.72
N LYS A 347 -14.36 -15.67 39.13
CA LYS A 347 -14.24 -16.89 39.94
C LYS A 347 -13.74 -18.07 39.12
N ASP A 348 -14.18 -18.19 37.87
CA ASP A 348 -13.67 -19.21 36.93
C ASP A 348 -12.18 -18.98 36.70
N GLU A 349 -11.78 -17.75 36.37
CA GLU A 349 -10.38 -17.34 36.20
C GLU A 349 -9.54 -17.62 37.46
N ALA A 350 -10.02 -17.22 38.64
CA ALA A 350 -9.32 -17.50 39.91
C ALA A 350 -9.16 -19.01 40.18
N THR A 351 -10.17 -19.82 39.83
CA THR A 351 -10.12 -21.28 39.98
C THR A 351 -9.03 -21.89 39.09
N ILE A 352 -8.91 -21.42 37.85
CA ILE A 352 -7.86 -21.86 36.93
C ILE A 352 -6.48 -21.42 37.44
N LEU A 353 -6.33 -20.19 37.93
CA LEU A 353 -5.06 -19.71 38.48
C LEU A 353 -4.61 -20.52 39.69
N ASN A 354 -5.54 -20.84 40.61
CA ASN A 354 -5.24 -21.71 41.75
C ASN A 354 -4.77 -23.08 41.27
N LYS A 355 -5.42 -23.65 40.24
CA LYS A 355 -5.02 -24.93 39.66
C LYS A 355 -3.65 -24.87 39.00
N ALA A 356 -3.33 -23.78 38.31
CA ALA A 356 -2.03 -23.57 37.68
C ALA A 356 -0.88 -23.43 38.70
N ALA A 357 -1.17 -22.92 39.91
CA ALA A 357 -0.20 -22.82 40.99
C ALA A 357 0.09 -24.16 41.70
N GLU A 358 -0.72 -25.20 41.47
CA GLU A 358 -0.49 -26.56 41.97
C GLU A 358 0.45 -27.39 41.08
N LEU A 359 0.67 -26.95 39.84
CA LEU A 359 1.60 -27.53 38.88
C LEU A 359 3.01 -27.00 39.12
#